data_AF-A0A2V1HQC3-F1
#
_entry.id   AF-A0A2V1HQC3-F1
#
_cell.length_a   1.000
_cell.length_b   1.000
_cell.length_c   1.000
_cell.angle_alpha   90.00
_cell.angle_beta   90.00
_cell.angle_gamma   90.00
#
_symmetry.space_group_name_H-M   'P 1'
#
loop_
_entity.id
_entity.type
_entity.pdbx_description
1 polymer ?
#
loop_
_entity_poly.entity_id
_entity_poly.type
_entity_poly.pdbx_seq_one_letter_code
_entity_poly.pdbx_strand_id
1 'polypeptide(L)'
;MGVNKRYGSDITYAAIAESVLRPKPISLSSTEIGNEIRDADPNAVIAWIPFRTEESVQVEGRVIAYTDRACLVEFTERNGLTHRVWVWAGAVERKPSRDA
;
A
#
# COMPACT_ATOMS: atom_id res chain seq x y z
N MET A 1 13.03 4.28 31.22
CA MET A 1 14.19 4.25 30.30
C MET A 1 13.70 3.79 28.94
N GLY A 2 13.61 4.72 27.99
CA GLY A 2 13.03 4.48 26.67
C GLY A 2 14.04 3.82 25.72
N VAL A 3 13.65 2.69 25.15
CA VAL A 3 14.38 1.98 24.10
C VAL A 3 14.18 2.71 22.77
N ASN A 4 15.23 3.36 22.26
CA ASN A 4 15.19 4.02 20.96
C ASN A 4 15.66 3.04 19.87
N LYS A 5 14.70 2.54 19.09
CA LYS A 5 14.91 1.64 17.94
C LYS A 5 15.60 2.42 16.81
N ARG A 6 16.85 2.09 16.53
CA ARG A 6 17.54 2.48 15.29
C ARG A 6 16.99 1.65 14.13
N TYR A 7 16.47 2.30 13.09
CA TYR A 7 16.40 1.70 11.75
C TYR A 7 17.14 2.61 10.77
N GLY A 8 17.94 1.97 9.93
CA GLY A 8 19.13 2.52 9.26
C GLY A 8 18.85 3.68 8.32
N SER A 9 19.70 4.69 8.45
CA SER A 9 19.85 5.81 7.53
C SER A 9 20.95 5.43 6.53
N ASP A 10 20.55 4.99 5.35
CA ASP A 10 21.40 4.88 4.15
C ASP A 10 20.49 4.95 2.92
N ILE A 11 19.83 6.09 2.73
CA ILE A 11 19.11 6.41 1.49
C ILE A 11 19.89 7.54 0.83
N THR A 12 20.72 7.16 -0.14
CA THR A 12 21.53 8.05 -0.96
C THR A 12 20.68 9.16 -1.58
N TYR A 13 21.15 10.39 -1.50
CA TYR A 13 20.51 11.61 -2.03
C TYR A 13 20.03 11.50 -3.50
N ALA A 14 20.66 10.64 -4.31
CA ALA A 14 20.23 10.33 -5.67
C ALA A 14 18.88 9.60 -5.75
N ALA A 15 18.60 8.66 -4.83
CA ALA A 15 17.30 7.98 -4.73
C ALA A 15 16.19 8.94 -4.27
N ILE A 16 16.55 9.99 -3.52
CA ILE A 16 15.63 11.05 -3.12
C ILE A 16 15.23 11.88 -4.34
N ALA A 17 16.15 12.18 -5.26
CA ALA A 17 15.89 12.97 -6.47
C ALA A 17 15.05 12.22 -7.53
N GLU A 18 15.37 10.96 -7.82
CA GLU A 18 14.58 10.14 -8.77
C GLU A 18 13.15 9.87 -8.27
N SER A 19 12.97 9.92 -6.96
CA SER A 19 11.69 9.78 -6.28
C SER A 19 10.79 11.02 -6.41
N VAL A 20 11.29 12.18 -6.84
CA VAL A 20 10.50 13.43 -6.96
C VAL A 20 9.64 13.44 -8.22
N LEU A 21 10.10 12.79 -9.30
CA LEU A 21 9.43 12.80 -10.61
C LEU A 21 8.45 11.64 -10.79
N ARG A 22 8.46 10.64 -9.91
CA ARG A 22 7.63 9.44 -10.03
C ARG A 22 6.33 9.62 -9.24
N PRO A 23 5.16 9.36 -9.85
CA PRO A 23 3.91 9.38 -9.10
C PRO A 23 3.98 8.30 -8.04
N LYS A 24 4.08 8.71 -6.77
CA LYS A 24 4.03 7.78 -5.64
C LYS A 24 2.59 7.53 -5.25
N PRO A 25 2.25 6.28 -4.89
CA PRO A 25 0.95 6.01 -4.33
C PRO A 25 0.82 6.71 -2.96
N ILE A 26 -0.38 7.20 -2.68
CA ILE A 26 -0.73 7.82 -1.42
C ILE A 26 -1.38 6.76 -0.54
N SER A 27 -0.79 6.53 0.63
CA SER A 27 -1.37 5.64 1.64
C SER A 27 -2.24 6.45 2.59
N LEU A 28 -3.30 5.83 3.11
CA LEU A 28 -4.02 6.36 4.27
C LEU A 28 -3.04 6.63 5.43
N SER A 29 -3.31 7.71 6.15
CA SER A 29 -2.59 8.06 7.37
C SER A 29 -2.93 7.10 8.53
N SER A 30 -2.08 7.06 9.56
CA SER A 30 -2.30 6.21 10.73
C SER A 30 -3.66 6.43 11.40
N THR A 31 -4.13 7.68 11.43
CA THR A 31 -5.45 8.04 11.99
C THR A 31 -6.61 7.47 11.16
N GLU A 32 -6.44 7.41 9.85
CA GLU A 32 -7.44 6.86 8.91
C GLU A 32 -7.46 5.33 8.92
N ILE A 33 -6.30 4.68 9.08
CA ILE A 33 -6.18 3.21 9.17
C ILE A 33 -6.92 2.67 10.41
N GLY A 34 -6.71 3.33 11.56
CA GLY A 34 -7.20 2.86 12.86
C GLY A 34 -6.21 1.97 13.62
N ASN A 35 -6.60 1.50 14.80
CA ASN A 35 -5.69 0.86 15.75
C ASN A 35 -5.59 -0.67 15.63
N GLU A 36 -6.65 -1.36 15.20
CA GLU A 36 -6.72 -2.82 15.20
C GLU A 36 -6.34 -3.40 13.83
N ILE A 37 -5.03 -3.42 13.55
CA ILE A 37 -4.49 -4.06 12.35
C ILE A 37 -4.46 -5.58 12.56
N ARG A 38 -5.04 -6.31 11.61
CA ARG A 38 -5.10 -7.77 11.58
C ARG A 38 -4.42 -8.26 10.30
N ASP A 39 -3.54 -9.25 10.43
CA ASP A 39 -2.93 -9.91 9.28
C ASP A 39 -4.00 -10.65 8.47
N ALA A 40 -3.83 -10.67 7.15
CA ALA A 40 -4.69 -11.41 6.24
C ALA A 40 -3.88 -12.50 5.54
N ASP A 41 -4.52 -13.64 5.27
CA ASP A 41 -4.05 -14.52 4.21
C ASP A 41 -4.06 -13.73 2.88
N PRO A 42 -2.92 -13.69 2.15
CA PRO A 42 -2.81 -12.87 0.95
C PRO A 42 -3.83 -13.27 -0.12
N ASN A 43 -4.82 -12.41 -0.33
CA ASN A 43 -5.90 -12.65 -1.29
C ASN A 43 -5.83 -11.68 -2.46
N ALA A 44 -5.99 -12.19 -3.68
CA ALA A 44 -5.93 -11.40 -4.90
C ALA A 44 -7.10 -10.42 -4.99
N VAL A 45 -6.78 -9.15 -5.24
CA VAL A 45 -7.75 -8.06 -5.31
C VAL A 45 -7.46 -7.13 -6.47
N ILE A 46 -8.50 -6.39 -6.84
CA ILE A 46 -8.42 -5.15 -7.58
C ILE A 46 -8.50 -4.02 -6.55
N ALA A 47 -7.57 -3.07 -6.59
CA ALA A 47 -7.58 -1.92 -5.70
C ALA A 47 -7.48 -0.60 -6.47
N TRP A 48 -8.18 0.42 -6.00
CA TRP A 48 -8.03 1.79 -6.48
C TRP A 48 -7.04 2.53 -5.60
N ILE A 49 -5.86 2.76 -6.14
CA ILE A 49 -4.76 3.41 -5.42
C ILE A 49 -4.72 4.88 -5.82
N PRO A 50 -4.90 5.82 -4.87
CA PRO A 50 -4.71 7.23 -5.17
C PRO A 50 -3.23 7.50 -5.40
N PHE A 51 -2.91 8.25 -6.45
CA PHE A 51 -1.58 8.79 -6.68
C PHE A 51 -1.61 10.30 -6.43
N ARG A 52 -0.44 10.96 -6.43
CA ARG A 52 -0.38 12.44 -6.36
C ARG A 52 -1.01 13.13 -7.58
N THR A 53 -1.32 12.38 -8.63
CA THR A 53 -2.15 12.80 -9.76
C THR A 53 -3.64 12.80 -9.37
N GLU A 54 -4.48 13.61 -10.04
CA GLU A 54 -5.91 13.74 -9.69
C GLU A 54 -6.70 12.41 -9.78
N GLU A 55 -6.23 11.44 -10.56
CA GLU A 55 -6.94 10.18 -10.78
C GLU A 55 -6.36 9.02 -9.94
N SER A 56 -7.26 8.21 -9.38
CA SER A 56 -6.89 6.92 -8.77
C SER A 56 -6.66 5.87 -9.85
N VAL A 57 -5.63 5.06 -9.67
CA VAL A 57 -5.26 4.01 -10.62
C VAL A 57 -5.73 2.66 -10.10
N GLN A 58 -6.39 1.90 -10.97
CA GLN A 58 -6.76 0.52 -10.69
C GLN A 58 -5.54 -0.38 -10.82
N VAL A 59 -5.23 -1.14 -9.77
CA VAL A 59 -4.10 -2.09 -9.75
C VAL A 59 -4.56 -3.48 -9.32
N GLU A 60 -3.89 -4.49 -9.85
CA GLU A 60 -3.99 -5.85 -9.34
C GLU A 60 -2.97 -6.03 -8.21
N GLY A 61 -3.43 -6.54 -7.08
CA GLY A 61 -2.59 -6.72 -5.90
C GLY A 61 -3.11 -7.80 -4.98
N ARG A 62 -2.57 -7.80 -3.76
CA ARG A 62 -2.98 -8.71 -2.68
C ARG A 62 -3.22 -7.95 -1.39
N VAL A 63 -4.32 -8.23 -0.72
CA VAL A 63 -4.55 -7.73 0.65
C VAL A 63 -3.74 -8.60 1.61
N ILE A 64 -2.83 -7.98 2.37
CA ILE A 64 -1.95 -8.67 3.33
C ILE A 64 -2.27 -8.34 4.79
N ALA A 65 -3.03 -7.27 5.03
CA ALA A 65 -3.56 -6.91 6.34
C ALA A 65 -4.81 -6.05 6.19
N TYR A 66 -5.61 -5.93 7.24
CA TYR A 66 -6.81 -5.11 7.25
C TYR A 66 -7.11 -4.54 8.63
N THR A 67 -7.92 -3.50 8.64
CA THR A 67 -8.65 -3.00 9.81
C THR A 67 -10.14 -3.07 9.52
N ASP A 68 -10.97 -2.55 10.41
CA ASP A 68 -12.42 -2.42 10.18
C ASP A 68 -12.76 -1.56 8.95
N ARG A 69 -11.90 -0.60 8.61
CA ARG A 69 -12.16 0.43 7.58
C ARG A 69 -11.19 0.44 6.42
N ALA A 70 -10.04 -0.21 6.54
CA ALA A 70 -8.96 -0.12 5.56
C ALA A 70 -8.31 -1.48 5.28
N CYS A 71 -7.67 -1.60 4.12
CA CYS A 71 -6.90 -2.77 3.72
C CYS A 71 -5.48 -2.34 3.32
N LEU A 72 -4.50 -3.12 3.73
CA LEU A 72 -3.13 -3.00 3.26
C LEU A 72 -2.98 -3.83 1.99
N VAL A 73 -2.84 -3.15 0.87
CA VAL A 73 -2.66 -3.76 -0.44
C VAL A 73 -1.19 -3.73 -0.79
N GLU A 74 -0.66 -4.90 -1.15
CA GLU A 74 0.65 -5.04 -1.78
C GLU A 74 0.48 -5.27 -3.28
N PHE A 75 1.18 -4.49 -4.10
CA PHE A 75 1.18 -4.63 -5.55
C PHE A 75 2.57 -4.35 -6.11
N THR A 76 2.84 -4.89 -7.29
CA THR A 76 4.12 -4.67 -7.98
C THR A 76 3.87 -3.88 -9.26
N GLU A 77 4.57 -2.76 -9.41
CA GLU A 77 4.55 -1.97 -10.64
C GLU A 77 5.30 -2.67 -11.77
N ARG A 78 5.09 -2.25 -13.02
CA ARG A 78 5.78 -2.83 -14.20
C ARG A 78 7.30 -2.72 -14.13
N ASN A 79 7.82 -1.79 -13.33
CA ASN A 79 9.25 -1.59 -13.11
C ASN A 79 9.86 -2.58 -12.08
N GLY A 80 9.05 -3.47 -11.49
CA GLY A 80 9.46 -4.43 -10.47
C GLY A 80 9.45 -3.90 -9.04
N LEU A 81 9.08 -2.63 -8.80
CA LEU A 81 8.95 -2.07 -7.46
C LEU A 81 7.67 -2.56 -6.79
N THR A 82 7.82 -3.14 -5.61
CA THR A 82 6.71 -3.54 -4.76
C THR A 82 6.33 -2.40 -3.83
N HIS A 83 5.05 -2.02 -3.84
CA HIS A 83 4.47 -1.02 -2.95
C HIS A 83 3.51 -1.68 -1.98
N ARG A 84 3.41 -1.10 -0.78
CA ARG A 84 2.44 -1.45 0.25
C ARG A 84 1.68 -0.21 0.66
N VAL A 85 0.38 -0.20 0.46
CA VAL A 85 -0.44 0.99 0.58
C VAL A 85 -1.72 0.65 1.32
N TRP A 86 -2.05 1.44 2.34
CA TRP A 86 -3.35 1.38 2.97
C TRP A 86 -4.36 2.14 2.12
N VAL A 87 -5.48 1.49 1.82
CA VAL A 87 -6.63 2.07 1.13
C VAL A 87 -7.89 1.77 1.90
N TRP A 88 -8.94 2.55 1.68
CA TRP A 88 -10.26 2.28 2.26
C TRP A 88 -10.76 0.90 1.83
N ALA A 89 -11.48 0.19 2.70
CA ALA A 89 -12.00 -1.14 2.37
C ALA A 89 -12.91 -1.12 1.13
N GLY A 90 -13.67 -0.03 0.93
CA GLY A 90 -14.50 0.18 -0.26
C GLY A 90 -13.71 0.46 -1.55
N ALA A 91 -12.40 0.71 -1.46
CA ALA A 91 -11.51 0.87 -2.61
C ALA A 91 -10.84 -0.46 -3.01
N VAL A 92 -11.34 -1.60 -2.51
CA VAL A 92 -10.83 -2.93 -2.79
C VAL A 92 -11.97 -3.84 -3.22
N GLU A 93 -11.80 -4.47 -4.36
CA GLU A 93 -12.68 -5.53 -4.86
C GLU A 93 -11.96 -6.87 -4.85
N ARG A 94 -12.63 -7.90 -4.33
CA ARG A 94 -12.11 -9.26 -4.40
C ARG A 94 -12.18 -9.75 -5.84
N LYS A 95 -11.09 -10.32 -6.34
CA LYS A 95 -11.17 -11.06 -7.59
C LYS A 95 -11.91 -12.36 -7.29
N PRO A 96 -12.94 -12.73 -8.07
CA PRO A 96 -13.48 -14.08 -7.98
C PRO A 96 -12.34 -15.05 -8.26
N SER A 97 -12.16 -16.04 -7.38
CA SER A 97 -11.25 -17.15 -7.66
C SER A 97 -11.70 -17.76 -8.98
N ARG A 98 -10.82 -17.74 -9.98
CA ARG A 98 -11.09 -18.38 -11.27
C ARG A 98 -10.82 -19.87 -11.13
N ASP A 99 -11.64 -20.50 -10.29
CA ASP A 99 -11.78 -21.93 -10.13
C ASP A 99 -13.29 -22.18 -9.99
N ALA A 100 -13.93 -22.40 -11.14
CA ALA A 100 -15.33 -22.77 -11.35
C ALA A 100 -15.39 -23.67 -12.58
#